data_AF-A0A0C2N788-F1
#
_entry.id   AF-A0A0C2N788-F1
#
_cell.length_a   1.000
_cell.length_b   1.000
_cell.length_c   1.000
_cell.angle_alpha   90.00
_cell.angle_beta   90.00
_cell.angle_gamma   90.00
#
_symmetry.space_group_name_H-M   'P 1'
#
loop_
_entity.id
_entity.type
_entity.pdbx_description
1 polymer ?
#
loop_
_entity_poly.entity_id
_entity_poly.type
_entity_poly.pdbx_seq_one_letter_code
_entity_poly.pdbx_strand_id
1 'polypeptide(L)'
;MLEQLEMELFEDENFEFYPEIEYSAGHNSEHGALGPYMPLFRRKLAPHKHYDDFQTIDWLKERYHGRNRKIFFDNLIRNGSFMDKASFVYEKCSTVLVLALVGIVCSFTSFVVSMGVHFFSDLREGVCTTKFLFNKHECCWKSTYDSETCSSWVTWSHLLSKNPSNGFINFLFYTSISLLLSYTSGVIVYYLAPYASGGGISEVIIF
;
A
#
# COMPACT_ATOMS: atom_id res chain seq x y z
N MET A 1 19.04 -11.55 26.57
CA MET A 1 18.23 -11.93 27.75
C MET A 1 16.87 -11.23 27.77
N LEU A 2 16.71 -10.04 27.18
CA LEU A 2 15.39 -9.40 26.98
C LEU A 2 14.65 -9.88 25.71
N GLU A 3 15.35 -10.33 24.66
CA GLU A 3 14.71 -10.85 23.43
C GLU A 3 14.11 -12.26 23.56
N GLN A 4 14.46 -13.05 24.59
CA GLN A 4 13.86 -14.38 24.77
C GLN A 4 12.48 -14.32 25.44
N LEU A 5 12.14 -13.20 26.10
CA LEU A 5 10.91 -13.07 26.88
C LEU A 5 9.71 -12.65 26.03
N GLU A 6 9.93 -12.12 24.82
CA GLU A 6 8.87 -11.66 23.93
C GLU A 6 8.29 -12.81 23.06
N MET A 7 9.05 -13.90 22.88
CA MET A 7 8.56 -15.08 22.14
C MET A 7 7.67 -16.02 22.96
N GLU A 8 7.74 -16.01 24.29
CA GLU A 8 6.88 -16.88 25.13
C GLU A 8 5.45 -16.33 25.31
N LEU A 9 5.18 -15.06 24.96
CA LEU A 9 3.86 -14.45 25.16
C LEU A 9 2.85 -14.74 24.03
N PHE A 10 3.25 -15.46 22.97
CA PHE A 10 2.35 -15.79 21.86
C PHE A 10 1.75 -17.20 21.95
N GLU A 11 2.04 -17.94 23.02
CA GLU A 11 1.70 -19.36 23.19
C GLU A 11 0.65 -19.65 24.27
N ASP A 12 -0.23 -18.69 24.59
CA ASP A 12 -1.42 -19.01 25.39
C ASP A 12 -2.57 -19.48 24.48
N GLU A 13 -2.66 -20.81 24.37
CA GLU A 13 -3.89 -21.53 24.06
C GLU A 13 -4.98 -21.19 25.09
N ASN A 14 -6.06 -20.55 24.64
CA ASN A 14 -7.43 -20.84 25.08
C ASN A 14 -8.39 -20.09 24.13
N PHE A 15 -8.66 -20.68 22.97
CA PHE A 15 -9.88 -20.35 22.23
C PHE A 15 -10.58 -21.65 21.86
N GLU A 16 -11.75 -21.82 22.49
CA GLU A 16 -12.61 -22.99 22.46
C GLU A 16 -13.03 -23.42 21.05
N PHE A 17 -13.13 -24.75 20.96
CA PHE A 17 -13.83 -25.59 20.00
C PHE A 17 -15.03 -24.92 19.29
N TYR A 18 -14.93 -24.67 17.97
CA TYR A 18 -16.10 -24.56 17.10
C TYR A 18 -16.21 -25.83 16.25
N PRO A 19 -17.30 -26.61 16.35
CA PRO A 19 -17.52 -27.74 15.49
C PRO A 19 -17.81 -27.26 14.06
N GLU A 20 -17.06 -27.83 13.11
CA GLU A 20 -17.40 -28.13 11.72
C GLU A 20 -18.65 -27.42 11.15
N ILE A 21 -18.44 -26.29 10.43
CA ILE A 21 -19.45 -25.78 9.50
C ILE A 21 -19.34 -26.61 8.23
N GLU A 22 -20.22 -27.59 8.10
CA GLU A 22 -20.42 -28.36 6.89
C GLU A 22 -20.99 -27.42 5.80
N TYR A 23 -20.13 -26.97 4.88
CA TYR A 23 -20.54 -26.21 3.70
C TYR A 23 -21.33 -27.15 2.77
N SER A 24 -22.66 -27.16 2.91
CA SER A 24 -23.52 -27.81 1.94
C SER A 24 -23.45 -27.03 0.62
N ALA A 25 -22.68 -27.55 -0.33
CA ALA A 25 -22.76 -27.18 -1.73
C ALA A 25 -24.21 -27.36 -2.18
N GLY A 26 -24.88 -26.26 -2.55
CA GLY A 26 -26.25 -26.27 -3.02
C GLY A 26 -26.40 -27.07 -4.30
N HIS A 27 -26.63 -28.38 -4.17
CA HIS A 27 -27.10 -29.24 -5.24
C HIS A 27 -28.62 -29.23 -5.22
N ASN A 28 -29.23 -28.79 -6.33
CA ASN A 28 -30.66 -28.86 -6.56
C ASN A 28 -31.14 -30.31 -6.38
N SER A 29 -32.07 -30.54 -5.46
CA SER A 29 -33.06 -31.62 -5.55
C SER A 29 -34.20 -31.36 -4.58
N GLU A 30 -35.40 -31.36 -5.15
CA GLU A 30 -36.68 -31.32 -4.48
C GLU A 30 -36.91 -32.59 -3.65
N HIS A 31 -37.84 -32.49 -2.69
CA HIS A 31 -38.47 -33.53 -1.85
C HIS A 31 -38.07 -33.52 -0.37
N GLY A 32 -39.09 -33.30 0.47
CA GLY A 32 -38.95 -32.89 1.86
C GLY A 32 -39.01 -34.00 2.91
N ALA A 33 -38.78 -33.58 4.15
CA ALA A 33 -39.41 -34.09 5.37
C ALA A 33 -39.12 -33.09 6.51
N LEU A 34 -40.14 -32.77 7.31
CA LEU A 34 -40.11 -31.84 8.43
C LEU A 34 -39.18 -32.31 9.57
N GLY A 35 -38.40 -31.38 10.14
CA GLY A 35 -37.82 -31.46 11.48
C GLY A 35 -38.21 -30.23 12.32
N PRO A 36 -38.44 -30.34 13.64
CA PRO A 36 -39.08 -29.29 14.44
C PRO A 36 -38.04 -28.41 15.13
N TYR A 37 -37.38 -27.50 14.40
CA TYR A 37 -36.58 -26.45 15.04
C TYR A 37 -36.79 -25.10 14.35
N MET A 38 -37.56 -24.27 15.05
CA MET A 38 -37.69 -22.80 15.07
C MET A 38 -37.52 -22.01 13.75
N PRO A 39 -38.56 -21.26 13.31
CA PRO A 39 -38.48 -20.38 12.16
C PRO A 39 -37.89 -19.03 12.60
N LEU A 40 -36.56 -18.88 12.58
CA LEU A 40 -35.97 -17.55 12.69
C LEU A 40 -36.11 -16.80 11.37
N PHE A 41 -37.15 -15.97 11.33
CA PHE A 41 -37.24 -14.70 10.59
C PHE A 41 -36.31 -14.57 9.37
N ARG A 42 -36.63 -15.27 8.28
CA ARG A 42 -36.05 -14.97 6.96
C ARG A 42 -36.67 -13.67 6.45
N ARG A 43 -36.22 -12.51 6.96
CA ARG A 43 -36.35 -11.26 6.22
C ARG A 43 -35.56 -11.45 4.93
N LYS A 44 -36.25 -11.58 3.80
CA LYS A 44 -35.62 -11.29 2.51
C LYS A 44 -35.25 -9.81 2.55
N LEU A 45 -34.02 -9.51 2.97
CA LEU A 45 -33.43 -8.22 2.66
C LEU A 45 -33.39 -8.14 1.13
N ALA A 46 -33.98 -7.09 0.57
CA ALA A 46 -33.81 -6.79 -0.84
C ALA A 46 -32.29 -6.75 -1.12
N PRO A 47 -31.79 -7.40 -2.19
CA PRO A 47 -30.36 -7.39 -2.47
C PRO A 47 -29.96 -5.94 -2.73
N HIS A 48 -29.22 -5.36 -1.78
CA HIS A 48 -28.48 -4.14 -2.04
C HIS A 48 -27.35 -4.54 -2.99
N LYS A 49 -27.58 -4.30 -4.28
CA LYS A 49 -26.69 -4.52 -5.43
C LYS A 49 -25.26 -3.96 -5.32
N HIS A 50 -24.95 -3.29 -4.21
CA HIS A 50 -23.66 -2.65 -3.97
C HIS A 50 -22.65 -3.58 -3.29
N TYR A 51 -23.09 -4.71 -2.72
CA TYR A 51 -22.22 -5.63 -1.98
C TYR A 51 -21.96 -6.97 -2.69
N ASP A 52 -22.48 -7.17 -3.90
CA ASP A 52 -22.36 -8.44 -4.62
C ASP A 52 -20.92 -8.71 -5.14
N ASP A 53 -20.05 -7.69 -5.18
CA ASP A 53 -18.67 -7.80 -5.67
C ASP A 53 -17.65 -8.14 -4.58
N PHE A 54 -18.05 -8.18 -3.30
CA PHE A 54 -17.13 -8.50 -2.21
C PHE A 54 -17.11 -10.00 -1.95
N GLN A 55 -15.98 -10.63 -2.30
CA GLN A 55 -15.66 -11.96 -1.83
C GLN A 55 -14.97 -11.87 -0.47
N THR A 56 -15.51 -12.55 0.53
CA THR A 56 -14.87 -12.65 1.85
C THR A 56 -13.65 -13.57 1.79
N ILE A 57 -12.58 -13.18 2.46
CA ILE A 57 -11.38 -13.99 2.63
C ILE A 57 -11.68 -15.09 3.67
N ASP A 58 -11.52 -16.36 3.30
CA ASP A 58 -11.71 -17.50 4.20
C ASP A 58 -10.39 -17.88 4.89
N TRP A 59 -10.15 -17.25 6.05
CA TRP A 59 -8.98 -17.51 6.89
C TRP A 59 -8.96 -18.91 7.51
N LEU A 60 -10.13 -19.52 7.74
CA LEU A 60 -10.24 -20.86 8.33
C LEU A 60 -9.71 -21.91 7.37
N LYS A 61 -10.10 -21.81 6.09
CA LYS A 61 -9.57 -22.66 5.03
C LYS A 61 -8.06 -22.52 4.87
N GLU A 62 -7.53 -21.28 4.86
CA GLU A 62 -6.09 -21.05 4.74
C GLU A 62 -5.32 -21.59 5.97
N ARG A 63 -5.87 -21.44 7.19
CA ARG A 63 -5.27 -21.98 8.42
C ARG A 63 -5.24 -23.51 8.40
N TYR A 64 -6.31 -24.16 7.92
CA TYR A 64 -6.35 -25.62 7.75
C TYR A 64 -5.28 -26.10 6.78
N HIS A 65 -5.15 -25.47 5.61
CA HIS A 65 -4.10 -25.78 4.64
C HIS A 65 -2.69 -25.47 5.18
N GLY A 66 -2.53 -24.39 5.95
CA GLY A 66 -1.28 -24.05 6.64
C GLY A 66 -0.83 -25.14 7.61
N ARG A 67 -1.75 -25.67 8.42
CA ARG A 67 -1.47 -26.77 9.36
C ARG A 67 -1.04 -28.05 8.62
N ASN A 68 -1.75 -28.41 7.56
CA ASN A 68 -1.43 -29.62 6.78
C ASN A 68 -0.05 -29.51 6.12
N ARG A 69 0.32 -28.34 5.58
CA ARG A 69 1.68 -28.08 5.08
C ARG A 69 2.74 -28.23 6.16
N LYS A 70 2.50 -27.69 7.36
CA LYS A 70 3.45 -27.82 8.48
C LYS A 70 3.71 -29.27 8.85
N ILE A 71 2.65 -30.08 9.02
CA ILE A 71 2.78 -31.51 9.34
C ILE A 71 3.53 -32.26 8.23
N PHE A 72 3.29 -31.93 6.96
CA PHE A 72 3.99 -32.53 5.83
C PHE A 72 5.50 -32.23 5.89
N PHE A 73 5.89 -30.97 6.10
CA PHE A 73 7.30 -30.60 6.19
C PHE A 73 8.01 -31.12 7.44
N ASP A 74 7.34 -31.16 8.60
CA ASP A 74 7.93 -31.71 9.82
C ASP A 74 8.31 -33.20 9.65
N ASN A 75 7.47 -33.96 8.94
CA ASN A 75 7.78 -35.35 8.59
C ASN A 75 8.95 -35.47 7.61
N LEU A 76 9.03 -34.59 6.60
CA LEU A 76 10.15 -34.54 5.65
C LEU A 76 11.47 -34.12 6.32
N ILE A 77 11.45 -33.23 7.30
CA ILE A 77 12.66 -32.82 8.01
C ILE A 77 13.23 -33.97 8.85
N ARG A 78 12.34 -34.73 9.51
CA ARG A 78 12.74 -35.84 10.39
C ARG A 78 13.24 -37.06 9.62
N ASN A 79 12.56 -37.41 8.52
CA ASN A 79 12.79 -38.69 7.81
C ASN A 79 13.27 -38.53 6.35
N GLY A 80 13.31 -37.30 5.82
CA GLY A 80 13.59 -37.03 4.41
C GLY A 80 15.07 -36.87 4.06
N SER A 81 15.32 -36.88 2.76
CA SER A 81 16.65 -36.76 2.16
C SER A 81 17.19 -35.32 2.25
N PHE A 82 18.46 -35.12 1.90
CA PHE A 82 19.07 -33.80 1.85
C PHE A 82 18.36 -32.85 0.85
N MET A 83 17.83 -33.39 -0.25
CA MET A 83 17.05 -32.63 -1.25
C MET A 83 15.71 -32.13 -0.67
N ASP A 84 15.07 -32.89 0.21
CA ASP A 84 13.80 -32.51 0.84
C ASP A 84 14.03 -31.36 1.85
N LYS A 85 15.16 -31.40 2.56
CA LYS A 85 15.58 -30.34 3.48
C LYS A 85 15.91 -29.04 2.74
N ALA A 86 16.53 -29.11 1.56
CA ALA A 86 16.79 -27.94 0.72
C ALA A 86 15.49 -27.28 0.24
N SER A 87 14.48 -28.07 -0.12
CA SER A 87 13.16 -27.57 -0.54
C SER A 87 12.45 -26.83 0.59
N PHE A 88 12.52 -27.35 1.83
CA PHE A 88 11.98 -26.67 3.01
C PHE A 88 12.63 -25.29 3.26
N VAL A 89 13.97 -25.20 3.14
CA VAL A 89 14.69 -23.93 3.30
C VAL A 89 14.26 -22.92 2.23
N TYR A 90 14.12 -23.37 0.99
CA TYR A 90 13.66 -22.51 -0.12
C TYR A 90 12.28 -21.92 0.16
N GLU A 91 11.33 -22.71 0.66
CA GLU A 91 10.00 -22.20 0.99
C GLU A 91 10.02 -21.15 2.10
N LYS A 92 10.84 -21.33 3.14
CA LYS A 92 10.98 -20.34 4.22
C LYS A 92 11.64 -19.05 3.72
N CYS A 93 12.67 -19.17 2.88
CA CYS A 93 13.32 -18.03 2.27
C CYS A 93 12.39 -17.28 1.30
N SER A 94 11.46 -17.98 0.63
CA SER A 94 10.56 -17.37 -0.35
C SER A 94 9.69 -16.25 0.27
N THR A 95 9.12 -16.48 1.45
CA THR A 95 8.31 -15.46 2.16
C THR A 95 9.15 -14.24 2.52
N VAL A 96 10.37 -14.46 3.03
CA VAL A 96 11.28 -13.37 3.42
C VAL A 96 11.74 -12.57 2.19
N LEU A 97 12.06 -13.25 1.08
CA LEU A 97 12.39 -12.58 -0.18
C LEU A 97 11.24 -11.74 -0.72
N VAL A 98 10.01 -12.26 -0.69
CA VAL A 98 8.82 -11.49 -1.13
C VAL A 98 8.64 -10.25 -0.28
N LEU A 99 8.77 -10.35 1.06
CA LEU A 99 8.69 -9.21 1.96
C LEU A 99 9.80 -8.18 1.70
N ALA A 100 11.03 -8.64 1.45
CA ALA A 100 12.14 -7.75 1.10
C ALA A 100 11.87 -7.00 -0.22
N LEU A 101 11.35 -7.68 -1.24
CA LEU A 101 10.98 -7.05 -2.52
C LEU A 101 9.87 -6.01 -2.36
N VAL A 102 8.82 -6.31 -1.59
CA VAL A 102 7.75 -5.35 -1.28
C VAL A 102 8.32 -4.13 -0.54
N GLY A 103 9.23 -4.35 0.41
CA GLY A 103 9.91 -3.27 1.13
C GLY A 103 10.76 -2.38 0.21
N ILE A 104 11.49 -2.97 -0.74
CA ILE A 104 12.28 -2.22 -1.74
C ILE A 104 11.35 -1.38 -2.63
N VAL A 105 10.26 -1.96 -3.12
CA VAL A 105 9.30 -1.25 -3.98
C VAL A 105 8.64 -0.10 -3.23
N CYS A 106 8.19 -0.34 -1.99
CA CYS A 106 7.61 0.71 -1.13
C CYS A 106 8.62 1.83 -0.81
N SER A 107 9.88 1.47 -0.54
CA SER A 107 10.93 2.47 -0.30
C SER A 107 11.23 3.29 -1.55
N PHE A 108 11.25 2.65 -2.72
CA PHE A 108 11.47 3.31 -4.00
C PHE A 108 10.33 4.28 -4.35
N THR A 109 9.07 3.87 -4.17
CA THR A 109 7.92 4.74 -4.42
C THR A 109 7.92 5.93 -3.46
N SER A 110 8.22 5.71 -2.18
CA SER A 110 8.37 6.79 -1.18
C SER A 110 9.47 7.78 -1.58
N PHE A 111 10.62 7.30 -2.05
CA PHE A 111 11.71 8.14 -2.53
C PHE A 111 11.27 9.00 -3.74
N VAL A 112 10.59 8.41 -4.72
CA VAL A 112 10.08 9.14 -5.90
C VAL A 112 9.08 10.22 -5.49
N VAL A 113 8.15 9.91 -4.59
CA VAL A 113 7.16 10.87 -4.08
C VAL A 113 7.86 12.02 -3.36
N SER A 114 8.81 11.71 -2.46
CA SER A 114 9.55 12.73 -1.73
C SER A 114 10.33 13.67 -2.68
N MET A 115 11.07 13.11 -3.64
CA MET A 115 11.80 13.90 -4.63
C MET A 115 10.86 14.79 -5.45
N GLY A 116 9.72 14.24 -5.88
CA GLY A 116 8.70 14.98 -6.63
C GLY A 116 8.10 16.14 -5.83
N VAL A 117 7.72 15.92 -4.56
CA VAL A 117 7.10 16.96 -3.72
C VAL A 117 8.04 18.14 -3.53
N HIS A 118 9.32 17.90 -3.24
CA HIS A 118 10.32 18.97 -3.12
C HIS A 118 10.51 19.71 -4.44
N PHE A 119 10.59 18.98 -5.55
CA PHE A 119 10.75 19.57 -6.88
C PHE A 119 9.57 20.46 -7.28
N PHE A 120 8.34 19.95 -7.17
CA PHE A 120 7.14 20.69 -7.55
C PHE A 120 6.87 21.88 -6.62
N SER A 121 7.20 21.75 -5.33
CA SER A 121 7.08 22.86 -4.38
C SER A 121 8.05 23.99 -4.70
N ASP A 122 9.26 23.69 -5.17
CA ASP A 122 10.23 24.70 -5.55
C ASP A 122 9.93 25.30 -6.94
N LEU A 123 9.42 24.47 -7.87
CA LEU A 123 9.06 24.86 -9.23
C LEU A 123 8.04 26.01 -9.29
N ARG A 124 7.07 26.05 -8.37
CA ARG A 124 6.08 27.14 -8.32
C ARG A 124 6.70 28.50 -7.95
N GLU A 125 7.86 28.52 -7.31
CA GLU A 125 8.53 29.73 -6.81
C GLU A 125 9.63 30.21 -7.76
N GLY A 126 10.34 29.28 -8.40
CA GLY A 126 11.40 29.60 -9.34
C GLY A 126 12.06 28.36 -9.93
N VAL A 127 13.19 28.57 -10.62
CA VAL A 127 13.98 27.49 -11.22
C VAL A 127 15.47 27.76 -11.05
N CYS A 128 16.26 26.70 -11.12
CA CYS A 128 17.71 26.80 -11.13
C CYS A 128 18.20 27.03 -12.57
N THR A 129 19.10 28.00 -12.78
CA THR A 129 19.63 28.35 -14.11
C THR A 129 20.54 27.27 -14.71
N THR A 130 21.19 26.47 -13.86
CA THR A 130 22.15 25.44 -14.29
C THR A 130 21.44 24.14 -14.69
N LYS A 131 20.43 23.71 -13.93
CA LYS A 131 19.68 22.46 -14.17
C LYS A 131 18.22 22.59 -13.73
N PHE A 132 17.30 22.35 -14.65
CA PHE A 132 15.86 22.57 -14.41
C PHE A 132 15.20 21.60 -13.42
N LEU A 133 15.75 20.39 -13.21
CA LEU A 133 15.19 19.33 -12.34
C LEU A 133 15.68 19.37 -10.88
N PHE A 134 16.48 20.38 -10.53
CA PHE A 134 17.09 20.44 -9.20
C PHE A 134 16.22 21.25 -8.25
N ASN A 135 16.04 20.71 -7.05
CA ASN A 135 15.43 21.43 -5.93
C ASN A 135 16.31 22.64 -5.55
N LYS A 136 15.70 23.63 -4.90
CA LYS A 136 16.40 24.84 -4.46
C LYS A 136 17.58 24.53 -3.54
N HIS A 137 17.40 23.58 -2.61
CA HIS A 137 18.47 23.12 -1.72
C HIS A 137 19.68 22.59 -2.49
N GLU A 138 19.44 21.68 -3.44
CA GLU A 138 20.49 21.05 -4.24
C GLU A 138 21.14 22.04 -5.23
N CYS A 139 20.38 22.99 -5.75
CA CYS A 139 20.90 24.08 -6.57
C CYS A 139 21.87 24.99 -5.78
N CYS A 140 21.58 25.21 -4.48
CA CYS A 140 22.33 26.13 -3.62
C CYS A 140 23.41 25.47 -2.75
N TRP A 141 23.51 24.13 -2.74
CA TRP A 141 24.52 23.38 -1.96
C TRP A 141 25.95 23.88 -2.21
N LYS A 142 26.28 24.24 -3.46
CA LYS A 142 27.63 24.72 -3.82
C LYS A 142 27.94 26.12 -3.28
N SER A 143 26.94 27.00 -3.22
CA SER A 143 27.05 28.35 -2.65
C SER A 143 26.99 28.39 -1.13
N THR A 144 26.91 27.25 -0.44
CA THR A 144 27.04 27.22 1.02
C THR A 144 28.51 27.30 1.46
N TYR A 145 29.45 26.88 0.61
CA TYR A 145 30.89 26.91 0.88
C TYR A 145 31.55 28.25 0.50
N ASP A 146 31.09 28.86 -0.59
CA ASP A 146 31.43 30.22 -0.99
C ASP A 146 30.33 31.12 -0.46
N SER A 147 30.61 32.01 0.49
CA SER A 147 29.67 32.85 1.27
C SER A 147 28.78 33.82 0.47
N GLU A 148 28.50 33.54 -0.79
CA GLU A 148 27.64 34.32 -1.66
C GLU A 148 26.21 33.79 -1.59
N THR A 149 25.26 34.72 -1.46
CA THR A 149 23.83 34.44 -1.59
C THR A 149 23.57 33.66 -2.88
N CYS A 150 22.80 32.57 -2.81
CA CYS A 150 22.61 31.63 -3.92
C CYS A 150 22.18 32.33 -5.22
N SER A 151 23.16 32.61 -6.10
CA SER A 151 23.00 33.39 -7.33
C SER A 151 22.39 32.57 -8.47
N SER A 152 22.40 31.25 -8.35
CA SER A 152 21.92 30.32 -9.38
C SER A 152 20.40 30.10 -9.33
N TRP A 153 19.74 30.43 -8.21
CA TRP A 153 18.29 30.31 -8.08
C TRP A 153 17.60 31.59 -8.54
N VAL A 154 16.71 31.48 -9.52
CA VAL A 154 16.01 32.62 -10.10
C VAL A 154 14.49 32.46 -10.00
N THR A 155 13.80 33.51 -9.55
CA THR A 155 12.34 33.55 -9.52
C THR A 155 11.77 33.79 -10.92
N TRP A 156 10.50 33.42 -11.12
CA TRP A 156 9.80 33.59 -12.39
C TRP A 156 9.77 35.05 -12.89
N SER A 157 9.57 36.00 -11.98
CA SER A 157 9.63 37.44 -12.27
C SER A 157 11.00 37.89 -12.80
N HIS A 158 12.09 37.38 -12.23
CA HIS A 158 13.45 37.71 -12.67
C HIS A 158 13.73 37.15 -14.07
N LEU A 159 13.26 35.94 -14.38
CA LEU A 159 13.43 35.34 -15.70
C LEU A 159 12.66 36.09 -16.81
N LEU A 160 11.41 36.46 -16.56
CA LEU A 160 10.54 37.03 -17.60
C LEU A 160 10.67 38.54 -17.74
N SER A 161 10.81 39.25 -16.62
CA SER A 161 10.77 40.71 -16.62
C SER A 161 12.11 41.36 -16.30
N LYS A 162 13.16 40.58 -16.00
CA LYS A 162 14.48 41.05 -15.50
C LYS A 162 14.40 41.96 -14.25
N ASN A 163 13.22 42.08 -13.65
CA ASN A 163 12.92 42.88 -12.48
C ASN A 163 12.45 41.94 -11.37
N PRO A 164 13.27 41.70 -10.33
CA PRO A 164 12.95 40.74 -9.27
C PRO A 164 11.79 41.19 -8.37
N SER A 165 11.39 42.46 -8.42
CA SER A 165 10.31 43.06 -7.61
C SER A 165 8.90 42.90 -8.20
N ASN A 166 8.75 42.29 -9.37
CA ASN A 166 7.44 42.12 -10.02
C ASN A 166 6.63 40.98 -9.39
N GLY A 167 6.01 41.27 -8.24
CA GLY A 167 5.18 40.31 -7.49
C GLY A 167 3.99 39.74 -8.27
N PHE A 168 3.40 40.52 -9.18
CA PHE A 168 2.29 40.07 -10.01
C PHE A 168 2.65 38.87 -10.89
N ILE A 169 3.84 38.87 -11.49
CA ILE A 169 4.30 37.76 -12.34
C ILE A 169 4.55 36.51 -11.50
N ASN A 170 5.20 36.65 -10.33
CA ASN A 170 5.40 35.52 -9.43
C ASN A 170 4.06 34.91 -9.00
N PHE A 171 3.07 35.73 -8.66
CA PHE A 171 1.73 35.26 -8.29
C PHE A 171 1.06 34.49 -9.44
N LEU A 172 1.08 35.03 -10.66
CA LEU A 172 0.50 34.35 -11.82
C LEU A 172 1.11 32.98 -12.07
N PHE A 173 2.45 32.87 -12.05
CA PHE A 173 3.14 31.59 -12.28
C PHE A 173 2.92 30.61 -11.14
N TYR A 174 2.95 31.10 -9.89
CA TYR A 174 2.65 30.29 -8.72
C TYR A 174 1.26 29.65 -8.83
N THR A 175 0.24 30.46 -9.15
CA THR A 175 -1.14 29.99 -9.29
C THR A 175 -1.31 29.11 -10.53
N SER A 176 -0.73 29.46 -11.68
CA SER A 176 -0.88 28.66 -12.90
C SER A 176 -0.25 27.26 -12.76
N ILE A 177 0.96 27.17 -12.20
CA ILE A 177 1.62 25.87 -11.96
C ILE A 177 0.82 25.04 -10.96
N SER A 178 0.33 25.67 -9.87
CA SER A 178 -0.50 24.99 -8.87
C SER A 178 -1.80 24.43 -9.47
N LEU A 179 -2.48 25.21 -10.33
CA LEU A 179 -3.69 24.77 -11.02
C LEU A 179 -3.42 23.62 -11.99
N LEU A 180 -2.32 23.68 -12.74
CA LEU A 180 -1.94 22.61 -13.65
C LEU A 180 -1.65 21.30 -12.89
N LEU A 181 -0.90 21.36 -11.78
CA LEU A 181 -0.62 20.20 -10.94
C LEU A 181 -1.90 19.60 -10.34
N SER A 182 -2.80 20.45 -9.82
CA SER A 182 -4.08 19.99 -9.29
C SER A 182 -4.96 19.35 -10.38
N TYR A 183 -5.06 19.99 -11.54
CA TYR A 183 -5.84 19.49 -12.67
C TYR A 183 -5.30 18.14 -13.18
N THR A 184 -4.00 18.02 -13.39
CA THR A 184 -3.37 16.77 -13.84
C THR A 184 -3.60 15.63 -12.85
N SER A 185 -3.46 15.88 -11.54
CA SER A 185 -3.75 14.89 -10.50
C SER A 185 -5.20 14.39 -10.59
N GLY A 186 -6.18 15.31 -10.71
CA GLY A 186 -7.59 14.95 -10.83
C GLY A 186 -7.90 14.14 -12.09
N VAL A 187 -7.34 14.52 -13.24
CA VAL A 187 -7.50 13.81 -14.51
C VAL A 187 -6.93 12.39 -14.45
N ILE A 188 -5.74 12.22 -13.85
CA ILE A 188 -5.10 10.90 -13.70
C ILE A 188 -5.98 9.97 -12.86
N VAL A 189 -6.46 10.44 -11.69
CA VAL A 189 -7.30 9.61 -10.81
C VAL A 189 -8.62 9.25 -11.50
N TYR A 190 -9.24 10.20 -12.19
CA TYR A 190 -10.53 9.99 -12.86
C TYR A 190 -10.47 8.92 -13.95
N TYR A 191 -9.41 8.91 -14.79
CA TYR A 191 -9.32 7.98 -15.91
C TYR A 191 -8.62 6.66 -15.59
N LEU A 192 -7.65 6.64 -14.67
CA LEU A 192 -6.86 5.43 -14.41
C LEU A 192 -7.36 4.62 -13.21
N ALA A 193 -7.78 5.27 -12.11
CA ALA A 193 -8.09 4.57 -10.87
C ALA A 193 -9.10 5.35 -10.00
N PRO A 194 -10.40 5.28 -10.31
CA PRO A 194 -11.43 6.04 -9.58
C PRO A 194 -11.54 5.62 -8.10
N TYR A 195 -11.17 4.37 -7.76
CA TYR A 195 -11.11 3.86 -6.38
C TYR A 195 -9.94 4.44 -5.56
N ALA A 196 -8.97 5.10 -6.19
CA ALA A 196 -7.86 5.75 -5.48
C ALA A 196 -8.21 7.14 -4.93
N SER A 197 -9.45 7.61 -5.13
CA SER A 197 -9.90 8.90 -4.63
C SER A 197 -10.02 8.90 -3.10
N GLY A 198 -9.15 9.66 -2.42
CA GLY A 198 -9.19 9.86 -0.97
C GLY A 198 -8.15 9.04 -0.22
N GLY A 199 -8.44 8.67 1.02
CA GLY A 199 -7.54 7.89 1.86
C GLY A 199 -7.78 6.38 1.72
N GLY A 200 -6.78 5.64 1.25
CA GLY A 200 -6.85 4.17 1.10
C GLY A 200 -6.92 3.38 2.41
N ILE A 201 -6.84 4.04 3.56
CA ILE A 201 -6.95 3.40 4.89
C ILE A 201 -8.35 2.77 5.07
N SER A 202 -9.39 3.45 4.57
CA SER A 202 -10.77 2.97 4.65
C SER A 202 -10.98 1.63 3.93
N GLU A 203 -10.32 1.45 2.79
CA GLU A 203 -10.38 0.22 2.00
C GLU A 203 -9.63 -0.94 2.67
N VAL A 204 -8.58 -0.67 3.45
CA VAL A 204 -7.84 -1.74 4.16
C VAL A 204 -8.63 -2.25 5.37
N ILE A 205 -9.38 -1.38 6.04
CA ILE A 205 -10.13 -1.74 7.26
C ILE A 205 -11.38 -2.57 6.96
N ILE A 206 -11.95 -2.43 5.76
CA ILE A 206 -13.17 -3.16 5.40
C ILE A 206 -12.91 -4.63 5.00
N PHE A 207 -11.64 -5.00 4.79
CA PHE A 207 -11.21 -6.39 4.59
C PHE A 207 -10.96 -7.11 5.92
#